data_AF-A0A1G9Q599-F1
#
_entry.id   AF-A0A1G9Q599-F1
#
_cell.length_a   1.000
_cell.length_b   1.000
_cell.length_c   1.000
_cell.angle_alpha   90.00
_cell.angle_beta   90.00
_cell.angle_gamma   90.00
#
_symmetry.space_group_name_H-M   'P 1'
#
loop_
_entity.id
_entity.type
_entity.pdbx_description
1 polymer ?
#
loop_
_entity_poly.entity_id
_entity_poly.type
_entity_poly.pdbx_seq_one_letter_code
_entity_poly.pdbx_strand_id
1 'polypeptide(L)'
;MVQSLTAADTPTSLTVGERKAIDTIRLFKEGKPADKIIDGLENIEKVGDRIFILRNWIKSSPKRKGNDKLLEYVIDLSIKTTDYSATAAFYSDVCSCLPYLDMSYRVEETYNKIKAQIQTAKRVGPTVSLVEMLLNISDFEKKHGIESITCQYIYSYITDSVQDKAVALAALSLLGSRVNDDEVLCGQISESKQDYFNQVINSTANQFDILKEAFFYESLYDLKNALAWTNKLNTEFRKSEAKSFSISSYCDYYVNDNVESSVSIDALCQEIRHIRVPQHRDECILHVISHLSKHEPISKNDFKKVVKLALRSKNSSNICKFSSNLIQLLRNKKITLEEQESKLRDSMIQAWDHLDGECVRIDHAFKISNVVSQSDTSLSEEYVQRAIDLRREASVDNEEVLHAYVSSIDLQIRSLFFLVRSSTYDEDDVIVLLEQIGKISSVGLRAKQLSRLVSVFQKNSKEGEARKIIEDHILPLFDSLGGKYTTQYLTCVYLAAPVVYKCSQVSAAKLIEQVKRNDVFMHDRIIGRCIEYLLRDCIIGDPFDPVKNHDYDISFVDVECLLELIDLLCEDSSAFFYLYEVARVVLNLRKKGL
;
A
#
# COMPACT_ATOMS: atom_id res chain seq x y z
N MET A 1 53.50 14.98 1.93
CA MET A 1 54.48 14.71 0.87
C MET A 1 54.21 13.28 0.37
N VAL A 2 53.90 13.13 -0.93
CA VAL A 2 53.73 11.87 -1.72
C VAL A 2 52.34 11.17 -1.75
N GLN A 3 51.53 11.58 -2.75
CA GLN A 3 50.80 10.82 -3.81
C GLN A 3 49.77 9.66 -3.55
N SER A 4 48.52 9.97 -3.93
CA SER A 4 47.57 9.32 -4.90
C SER A 4 47.04 7.88 -4.78
N LEU A 5 45.71 7.79 -4.53
CA LEU A 5 44.60 7.12 -5.27
C LEU A 5 44.74 5.74 -5.95
N THR A 6 43.64 4.95 -5.83
CA THR A 6 43.05 3.85 -6.66
C THR A 6 43.10 2.45 -6.04
N ALA A 7 42.11 1.55 -6.14
CA ALA A 7 40.80 1.52 -6.79
C ALA A 7 39.89 0.47 -6.09
N ALA A 8 38.59 0.76 -6.13
CA ALA A 8 37.40 -0.09 -6.12
C ALA A 8 37.56 -1.62 -5.95
N ASP A 9 36.93 -2.12 -4.88
CA ASP A 9 36.43 -3.49 -4.79
C ASP A 9 35.40 -3.74 -5.89
N THR A 10 35.63 -4.82 -6.63
CA THR A 10 34.81 -5.30 -7.75
C THR A 10 33.55 -5.99 -7.20
N PRO A 11 32.38 -5.88 -7.88
CA PRO A 11 31.19 -6.58 -7.43
C PRO A 11 31.31 -8.09 -7.71
N THR A 12 30.94 -8.84 -6.69
CA THR A 12 30.58 -10.27 -6.64
C THR A 12 30.17 -10.87 -7.99
N SER A 13 30.85 -11.96 -8.38
CA SER A 13 30.54 -12.70 -9.60
C SER A 13 29.14 -13.33 -9.53
N LEU A 14 28.23 -12.86 -10.39
CA LEU A 14 26.92 -13.45 -10.64
C LEU A 14 27.00 -14.97 -10.84
N THR A 15 26.08 -15.71 -10.23
CA THR A 15 25.93 -17.15 -10.40
C THR A 15 25.60 -17.51 -11.86
N VAL A 16 25.86 -18.75 -12.27
CA VAL A 16 25.59 -19.22 -13.65
C VAL A 16 24.10 -19.07 -14.03
N GLY A 17 23.20 -19.22 -13.06
CA GLY A 17 21.76 -18.98 -13.23
C GLY A 17 21.42 -17.50 -13.47
N GLU A 18 22.03 -16.59 -12.70
CA GLU A 18 21.83 -15.14 -12.85
C GLU A 18 22.41 -14.61 -14.17
N ARG A 19 23.54 -15.17 -14.65
CA ARG A 19 24.08 -14.86 -15.98
C ARG A 19 23.15 -15.33 -17.10
N LYS A 20 22.60 -16.55 -17.02
CA LYS A 20 21.61 -17.04 -17.98
C LYS A 20 20.33 -16.20 -17.98
N ALA A 21 19.85 -15.76 -16.82
CA ALA A 21 18.69 -14.87 -16.72
C ALA A 21 18.96 -13.48 -17.32
N ILE A 22 20.14 -12.89 -17.06
CA ILE A 22 20.55 -11.60 -17.61
C ILE A 22 20.77 -11.69 -19.13
N ASP A 23 21.34 -12.79 -19.65
CA ASP A 23 21.49 -13.01 -21.09
C ASP A 23 20.15 -13.29 -21.79
N THR A 24 19.21 -13.93 -21.08
CA THR A 24 17.82 -14.06 -21.51
C THR A 24 17.13 -12.70 -21.54
N ILE A 25 17.33 -11.81 -20.56
CA ILE A 25 16.81 -10.44 -20.57
C ILE A 25 17.45 -9.61 -21.70
N ARG A 26 18.73 -9.85 -22.03
CA ARG A 26 19.42 -9.22 -23.20
C ARG A 26 18.91 -9.73 -24.55
N LEU A 27 18.19 -10.85 -24.61
CA LEU A 27 17.46 -11.27 -25.82
C LEU A 27 16.33 -10.29 -26.18
N PHE A 28 15.81 -9.54 -25.21
CA PHE A 28 14.58 -8.75 -25.31
C PHE A 28 14.78 -7.23 -25.41
N LYS A 29 15.87 -6.77 -26.05
CA LYS A 29 16.00 -5.34 -26.41
C LYS A 29 14.93 -4.96 -27.45
N GLU A 30 14.33 -3.78 -27.30
CA GLU A 30 13.49 -3.16 -28.33
C GLU A 30 14.21 -3.18 -29.68
N GLY A 31 13.54 -3.67 -30.72
CA GLY A 31 14.06 -3.73 -32.10
C GLY A 31 14.56 -5.10 -32.61
N LYS A 32 14.71 -6.16 -31.79
CA LYS A 32 15.05 -7.49 -32.34
C LYS A 32 13.91 -8.13 -33.16
N PRO A 33 14.19 -8.74 -34.33
CA PRO A 33 13.20 -9.50 -35.11
C PRO A 33 12.66 -10.73 -34.37
N ALA A 34 11.42 -11.12 -34.66
CA ALA A 34 10.76 -12.28 -34.04
C ALA A 34 11.55 -13.59 -34.21
N ASP A 35 12.17 -13.81 -35.38
CA ASP A 35 12.96 -15.02 -35.65
C ASP A 35 14.15 -15.14 -34.68
N LYS A 36 14.87 -14.03 -34.42
CA LYS A 36 15.99 -14.02 -33.46
C LYS A 36 15.55 -14.25 -32.02
N ILE A 37 14.31 -13.91 -31.69
CA ILE A 37 13.74 -14.17 -30.37
C ILE A 37 13.50 -15.68 -30.24
N ILE A 38 12.89 -16.31 -31.25
CA ILE A 38 12.65 -17.75 -31.30
C ILE A 38 13.97 -18.53 -31.22
N ASP A 39 14.96 -18.20 -32.07
CA ASP A 39 16.28 -18.83 -32.07
C ASP A 39 16.98 -18.75 -30.71
N GLY A 40 16.82 -17.61 -30.02
CA GLY A 40 17.38 -17.41 -28.69
C GLY A 40 16.74 -18.30 -27.63
N LEU A 41 15.43 -18.57 -27.76
CA LEU A 41 14.65 -19.39 -26.83
C LEU A 41 14.91 -20.89 -26.98
N GLU A 42 15.38 -21.35 -28.15
CA GLU A 42 15.77 -22.75 -28.35
C GLU A 42 16.90 -23.19 -27.40
N ASN A 43 17.73 -22.25 -26.95
CA ASN A 43 18.80 -22.49 -25.98
C ASN A 43 18.32 -22.66 -24.53
N ILE A 44 17.03 -22.44 -24.24
CA ILE A 44 16.46 -22.59 -22.90
C ILE A 44 15.93 -24.02 -22.76
N GLU A 45 16.47 -24.85 -21.87
CA GLU A 45 16.11 -26.27 -21.77
C GLU A 45 14.64 -26.51 -21.39
N LYS A 46 14.09 -25.70 -20.47
CA LYS A 46 12.72 -25.87 -19.97
C LYS A 46 11.70 -25.19 -20.88
N VAL A 47 10.78 -25.98 -21.42
CA VAL A 47 9.71 -25.49 -22.30
C VAL A 47 8.77 -24.51 -21.58
N GLY A 48 8.47 -24.74 -20.30
CA GLY A 48 7.67 -23.82 -19.48
C GLY A 48 8.27 -22.42 -19.40
N ASP A 49 9.60 -22.31 -19.30
CA ASP A 49 10.29 -21.02 -19.25
C ASP A 49 10.19 -20.29 -20.61
N ARG A 50 10.31 -21.03 -21.72
CA ARG A 50 10.09 -20.48 -23.08
C ARG A 50 8.69 -19.92 -23.23
N ILE A 51 7.67 -20.67 -22.80
CA ILE A 51 6.26 -20.24 -22.85
C ILE A 51 6.05 -19.00 -21.98
N PHE A 52 6.57 -19.00 -20.75
CA PHE A 52 6.44 -17.86 -19.83
C PHE A 52 7.05 -16.58 -20.41
N ILE A 53 8.24 -16.68 -20.99
CA ILE A 53 8.94 -15.55 -21.59
C ILE A 53 8.15 -15.00 -22.80
N LEU A 54 7.71 -15.88 -23.72
CA LEU A 54 6.93 -15.47 -24.90
C LEU A 54 5.59 -14.84 -24.52
N ARG A 55 4.89 -15.43 -23.55
CA ARG A 55 3.64 -14.91 -23.00
C ARG A 55 3.80 -13.48 -22.50
N ASN A 56 4.79 -13.23 -21.64
CA ASN A 56 5.04 -11.90 -21.11
C ASN A 56 5.46 -10.90 -22.20
N TRP A 57 6.27 -11.34 -23.16
CA TRP A 57 6.69 -10.50 -24.27
C TRP A 57 5.53 -10.06 -25.16
N ILE A 58 4.67 -11.00 -25.56
CA ILE A 58 3.47 -10.69 -26.36
C ILE A 58 2.57 -9.72 -25.60
N LYS A 59 2.31 -10.00 -24.31
CA LYS A 59 1.50 -9.15 -23.44
C LYS A 59 2.05 -7.73 -23.29
N SER A 60 3.36 -7.58 -23.10
CA SER A 60 4.01 -6.27 -22.92
C SER A 60 4.22 -5.49 -24.23
N SER A 61 4.02 -6.12 -25.39
CA SER A 61 4.25 -5.49 -26.70
C SER A 61 3.25 -5.98 -27.76
N PRO A 62 1.93 -5.82 -27.53
CA PRO A 62 0.90 -6.49 -28.36
C PRO A 62 0.85 -5.96 -29.80
N LYS A 63 1.19 -4.68 -30.03
CA LYS A 63 1.20 -4.02 -31.35
C LYS A 63 2.45 -4.28 -32.19
N ARG A 64 3.39 -5.09 -31.70
CA ARG A 64 4.71 -5.24 -32.34
C ARG A 64 4.63 -6.05 -33.62
N LYS A 65 5.35 -5.59 -34.66
CA LYS A 65 5.53 -6.34 -35.91
C LYS A 65 6.24 -7.67 -35.66
N GLY A 66 5.74 -8.75 -36.26
CA GLY A 66 6.27 -10.10 -36.08
C GLY A 66 5.62 -10.90 -34.94
N ASN A 67 4.64 -10.32 -34.23
CA ASN A 67 3.88 -11.04 -33.21
C ASN A 67 3.06 -12.20 -33.77
N ASP A 68 2.73 -12.21 -35.07
CA ASP A 68 2.12 -13.35 -35.76
C ASP A 68 2.98 -14.62 -35.62
N LYS A 69 4.30 -14.50 -35.78
CA LYS A 69 5.25 -15.62 -35.63
C LYS A 69 5.39 -16.08 -34.19
N LEU A 70 5.48 -15.12 -33.26
CA LEU A 70 5.61 -15.42 -31.84
C LEU A 70 4.36 -16.09 -31.28
N LEU A 71 3.18 -15.63 -31.72
CA LEU A 71 1.90 -16.21 -31.36
C LEU A 71 1.77 -17.65 -31.88
N GLU A 72 2.05 -17.88 -33.17
CA GLU A 72 2.04 -19.23 -33.76
C GLU A 72 2.95 -20.17 -32.96
N TYR A 73 4.19 -19.75 -32.71
CA TYR A 73 5.17 -20.56 -32.00
C TYR A 73 4.75 -20.90 -30.57
N VAL A 74 4.24 -19.92 -29.80
CA VAL A 74 3.85 -20.16 -28.40
C VAL A 74 2.58 -21.03 -28.31
N ILE A 75 1.64 -20.88 -29.25
CA ILE A 75 0.44 -21.73 -29.30
C ILE A 75 0.83 -23.17 -29.63
N ASP A 76 1.66 -23.37 -30.66
CA ASP A 76 2.16 -24.70 -31.01
C ASP A 76 2.93 -25.35 -29.86
N LEU A 77 3.78 -24.57 -29.18
CA LEU A 77 4.55 -25.05 -28.03
C LEU A 77 3.63 -25.45 -26.87
N SER A 78 2.60 -24.64 -26.58
CA SER A 78 1.63 -24.94 -25.52
C SER A 78 0.81 -26.20 -25.79
N ILE A 79 0.47 -26.47 -27.06
CA ILE A 79 -0.32 -27.64 -27.45
C ILE A 79 0.55 -28.92 -27.46
N LYS A 80 1.82 -28.81 -27.92
CA LYS A 80 2.73 -29.96 -28.02
C LYS A 80 3.31 -30.39 -26.66
N THR A 81 3.29 -29.52 -25.66
CA THR A 81 3.89 -29.79 -24.35
C THR A 81 2.90 -30.42 -23.40
N THR A 82 3.03 -31.73 -23.16
CA THR A 82 2.15 -32.50 -22.26
C THR A 82 2.16 -32.00 -20.82
N ASP A 83 3.30 -31.49 -20.38
CA ASP A 83 3.52 -31.08 -18.98
C ASP A 83 3.08 -29.62 -18.73
N TYR A 84 2.54 -28.94 -19.75
CA TYR A 84 2.06 -27.56 -19.66
C TYR A 84 0.54 -27.52 -19.80
N SER A 85 -0.15 -26.99 -18.78
CA SER A 85 -1.60 -26.77 -18.84
C SER A 85 -1.90 -25.32 -19.23
N ALA A 86 -2.30 -25.10 -20.47
CA ALA A 86 -2.74 -23.80 -20.95
C ALA A 86 -4.08 -23.38 -20.29
N THR A 87 -4.04 -22.33 -19.49
CA THR A 87 -5.21 -21.76 -18.77
C THR A 87 -5.82 -20.60 -19.56
N ALA A 88 -6.99 -20.12 -19.15
CA ALA A 88 -7.57 -18.91 -19.74
C ALA A 88 -6.67 -17.68 -19.57
N ALA A 89 -5.89 -17.60 -18.47
CA ALA A 89 -4.89 -16.56 -18.27
C ALA A 89 -3.73 -16.61 -19.28
N PHE A 90 -3.29 -17.83 -19.65
CA PHE A 90 -2.32 -17.98 -20.74
C PHE A 90 -2.90 -17.45 -22.05
N TYR A 91 -4.10 -17.89 -22.42
CA TYR A 91 -4.72 -17.46 -23.67
C TYR A 91 -5.03 -15.97 -23.71
N SER A 92 -5.51 -15.37 -22.61
CA SER A 92 -5.72 -13.91 -22.52
C SER A 92 -4.45 -13.14 -22.89
N ASP A 93 -3.33 -13.51 -22.27
CA ASP A 93 -2.07 -12.80 -22.44
C ASP A 93 -1.52 -12.92 -23.87
N VAL A 94 -1.56 -14.11 -24.47
CA VAL A 94 -1.06 -14.30 -25.85
C VAL A 94 -2.04 -13.75 -26.89
N CYS A 95 -3.35 -13.76 -26.61
CA CYS A 95 -4.35 -13.21 -27.53
C CYS A 95 -4.36 -11.68 -27.56
N SER A 96 -3.71 -11.01 -26.61
CA SER A 96 -3.62 -9.54 -26.56
C SER A 96 -3.08 -8.90 -27.85
N CYS A 97 -2.29 -9.63 -28.65
CA CYS A 97 -1.78 -9.13 -29.93
C CYS A 97 -2.75 -9.31 -31.11
N LEU A 98 -3.74 -10.22 -31.00
CA LEU A 98 -4.66 -10.55 -32.10
C LEU A 98 -5.33 -9.31 -32.71
N PRO A 99 -5.89 -8.35 -31.94
CA PRO A 99 -6.56 -7.17 -32.51
C PRO A 99 -5.68 -6.34 -33.46
N TYR A 100 -4.34 -6.46 -33.34
CA TYR A 100 -3.38 -5.68 -34.11
C TYR A 100 -2.82 -6.44 -35.33
N LEU A 101 -3.13 -7.73 -35.49
CA LEU A 101 -2.64 -8.53 -36.61
C LEU A 101 -3.53 -8.37 -37.86
N ASP A 102 -2.90 -8.45 -39.03
CA ASP A 102 -3.59 -8.48 -40.32
C ASP A 102 -3.87 -9.93 -40.74
N MET A 103 -4.98 -10.14 -41.45
CA MET A 103 -5.39 -11.48 -41.87
C MET A 103 -4.38 -12.04 -42.87
N SER A 104 -3.81 -13.19 -42.52
CA SER A 104 -2.97 -14.00 -43.40
C SER A 104 -3.26 -15.46 -43.11
N TYR A 105 -2.91 -16.36 -44.04
CA TYR A 105 -3.12 -17.80 -43.86
C TYR A 105 -2.59 -18.33 -42.52
N ARG A 106 -1.39 -17.88 -42.11
CA ARG A 106 -0.78 -18.22 -40.81
C ARG A 106 -1.62 -17.75 -39.63
N VAL A 107 -2.07 -16.49 -39.67
CA VAL A 107 -2.85 -15.89 -38.59
C VAL A 107 -4.20 -16.58 -38.47
N GLU A 108 -4.83 -16.91 -39.60
CA GLU A 108 -6.09 -17.66 -39.66
C GLU A 108 -5.95 -19.05 -39.06
N GLU A 109 -4.89 -19.80 -39.41
CA GLU A 109 -4.62 -21.12 -38.83
C GLU A 109 -4.42 -21.04 -37.31
N THR A 110 -3.64 -20.07 -36.85
CA THR A 110 -3.35 -19.85 -35.42
C THR A 110 -4.61 -19.44 -34.66
N TYR A 111 -5.41 -18.55 -35.23
CA TYR A 111 -6.71 -18.15 -34.69
C TYR A 111 -7.64 -19.35 -34.54
N ASN A 112 -7.72 -20.23 -35.54
CA ASN A 112 -8.55 -21.44 -35.47
C ASN A 112 -8.05 -22.41 -34.38
N LYS A 113 -6.73 -22.55 -34.19
CA LYS A 113 -6.15 -23.31 -33.07
C LYS A 113 -6.58 -22.73 -31.72
N ILE A 114 -6.56 -21.41 -31.57
CA ILE A 114 -6.99 -20.72 -30.34
C ILE A 114 -8.49 -20.94 -30.10
N LYS A 115 -9.32 -20.78 -31.14
CA LYS A 115 -10.78 -20.95 -31.06
C LYS A 115 -11.18 -22.35 -30.61
N ALA A 116 -10.46 -23.38 -31.08
CA ALA A 116 -10.66 -24.76 -30.66
C ALA A 116 -10.44 -24.97 -29.15
N GLN A 117 -9.68 -24.08 -28.48
CA GLN A 117 -9.34 -24.19 -27.06
C GLN A 117 -10.31 -23.44 -26.13
N ILE A 118 -11.31 -22.71 -26.67
CA ILE A 118 -12.24 -21.91 -25.86
C ILE A 118 -12.98 -22.76 -24.82
N GLN A 119 -13.48 -23.94 -25.20
CA GLN A 119 -14.21 -24.80 -24.25
C GLN A 119 -13.29 -25.34 -23.14
N THR A 120 -12.03 -25.64 -23.48
CA THR A 120 -11.01 -26.02 -22.50
C THR A 120 -10.72 -24.86 -21.55
N ALA A 121 -10.48 -23.66 -22.09
CA ALA A 121 -10.22 -22.45 -21.31
C ALA A 121 -11.41 -22.11 -20.38
N LYS A 122 -12.65 -22.29 -20.86
CA LYS A 122 -13.88 -22.14 -20.08
C LYS A 122 -13.95 -23.07 -18.87
N ARG A 123 -13.46 -24.31 -19.01
CA ARG A 123 -13.42 -25.29 -17.92
C ARG A 123 -12.29 -25.01 -16.92
N VAL A 124 -11.14 -24.55 -17.39
CA VAL A 124 -9.93 -24.39 -16.56
C VAL A 124 -9.88 -23.03 -15.84
N GLY A 125 -10.49 -21.99 -16.43
CA GLY A 125 -10.48 -20.62 -15.86
C GLY A 125 -9.09 -19.96 -15.88
N PRO A 126 -8.93 -18.79 -15.23
CA PRO A 126 -9.94 -17.99 -14.52
C PRO A 126 -10.97 -17.31 -15.45
N THR A 127 -12.18 -17.06 -14.94
CA THR A 127 -13.31 -16.51 -15.72
C THR A 127 -13.05 -15.12 -16.30
N VAL A 128 -12.47 -14.20 -15.53
CA VAL A 128 -12.19 -12.84 -16.02
C VAL A 128 -11.16 -12.88 -17.14
N SER A 129 -10.12 -13.69 -17.02
CA SER A 129 -9.15 -13.92 -18.10
C SER A 129 -9.78 -14.58 -19.32
N LEU A 130 -10.77 -15.47 -19.14
CA LEU A 130 -11.52 -16.01 -20.28
C LEU A 130 -12.29 -14.89 -20.99
N VAL A 131 -12.94 -14.00 -20.26
CA VAL A 131 -13.66 -12.86 -20.85
C VAL A 131 -12.70 -11.95 -21.61
N GLU A 132 -11.53 -11.67 -21.04
CA GLU A 132 -10.47 -10.90 -21.71
C GLU A 132 -9.98 -11.58 -23.01
N MET A 133 -9.76 -12.90 -22.98
CA MET A 133 -9.46 -13.70 -24.18
C MET A 133 -10.57 -13.56 -25.24
N LEU A 134 -11.84 -13.70 -24.85
CA LEU A 134 -12.98 -13.58 -25.77
C LEU A 134 -13.10 -12.18 -26.36
N LEU A 135 -12.80 -11.13 -25.57
CA LEU A 135 -12.78 -9.74 -26.05
C LEU A 135 -11.68 -9.52 -27.09
N ASN A 136 -10.47 -10.02 -26.86
CA ASN A 136 -9.39 -9.93 -27.84
C ASN A 136 -9.73 -10.67 -29.14
N ILE A 137 -10.43 -11.80 -29.05
CA ILE A 137 -10.94 -12.51 -30.23
C ILE A 137 -12.05 -11.71 -30.93
N SER A 138 -13.01 -11.18 -30.19
CA SER A 138 -14.11 -10.35 -30.72
C SER A 138 -13.57 -9.13 -31.49
N ASP A 139 -12.55 -8.45 -30.95
CA ASP A 139 -11.93 -7.29 -31.61
C ASP A 139 -11.22 -7.68 -32.90
N PHE A 140 -10.52 -8.82 -32.92
CA PHE A 140 -9.92 -9.36 -34.14
C PHE A 140 -10.97 -9.73 -35.18
N GLU A 141 -12.05 -10.40 -34.77
CA GLU A 141 -13.15 -10.79 -35.64
C GLU A 141 -13.85 -9.57 -36.25
N LYS A 142 -14.19 -8.56 -35.43
CA LYS A 142 -14.76 -7.29 -35.88
C LYS A 142 -13.88 -6.59 -36.92
N LYS A 143 -12.56 -6.56 -36.71
CA LYS A 143 -11.60 -5.97 -37.68
C LYS A 143 -11.66 -6.65 -39.06
N HIS A 144 -11.93 -7.95 -39.10
CA HIS A 144 -11.89 -8.77 -40.32
C HIS A 144 -13.27 -9.19 -40.85
N GLY A 145 -14.35 -8.62 -40.31
CA GLY A 145 -15.73 -8.92 -40.76
C GLY A 145 -16.21 -10.33 -40.41
N ILE A 146 -15.64 -10.93 -39.35
CA ILE A 146 -16.07 -12.20 -38.76
C ILE A 146 -16.99 -11.86 -37.57
N GLU A 147 -18.06 -12.62 -37.35
CA GLU A 147 -19.04 -12.34 -36.29
C GLU A 147 -19.37 -13.58 -35.43
N SER A 148 -18.35 -14.37 -35.10
CA SER A 148 -18.58 -15.63 -34.37
C SER A 148 -18.56 -15.47 -32.84
N ILE A 149 -17.80 -14.52 -32.32
CA ILE A 149 -17.76 -14.17 -30.89
C ILE A 149 -18.04 -12.68 -30.78
N THR A 150 -19.30 -12.33 -30.53
CA THR A 150 -19.76 -10.94 -30.38
C THR A 150 -19.78 -10.51 -28.92
N CYS A 151 -19.79 -9.20 -28.66
CA CYS A 151 -20.00 -8.67 -27.30
C CYS A 151 -21.30 -9.17 -26.66
N GLN A 152 -22.37 -9.38 -27.45
CA GLN A 152 -23.63 -9.98 -26.97
C GLN A 152 -23.45 -11.43 -26.51
N TYR A 153 -22.66 -12.22 -27.24
CA TYR A 153 -22.32 -13.58 -26.83
C TYR A 153 -21.55 -13.58 -25.51
N ILE A 154 -20.57 -12.68 -25.36
CA ILE A 154 -19.78 -12.55 -24.13
C ILE A 154 -20.67 -12.12 -22.96
N TYR A 155 -21.54 -11.13 -23.17
CA TYR A 155 -22.53 -10.70 -22.18
C TYR A 155 -23.40 -11.86 -21.70
N SER A 156 -24.00 -12.61 -22.63
CA SER A 156 -24.86 -13.75 -22.31
C SER A 156 -24.09 -14.83 -21.55
N TYR A 157 -22.84 -15.09 -21.92
CA TYR A 157 -21.98 -15.99 -21.14
C TYR A 157 -21.81 -15.51 -19.69
N ILE A 158 -21.52 -14.22 -19.48
CA ILE A 158 -21.33 -13.66 -18.14
C ILE A 158 -22.61 -13.76 -17.32
N THR A 159 -23.76 -13.36 -17.87
CA THR A 159 -25.03 -13.34 -17.13
C THR A 159 -25.57 -14.74 -16.85
N ASP A 160 -25.42 -15.67 -17.79
CA ASP A 160 -26.13 -16.95 -17.74
C ASP A 160 -25.25 -18.07 -17.16
N SER A 161 -23.92 -17.99 -17.34
CA SER A 161 -23.00 -19.07 -16.94
C SER A 161 -22.17 -18.75 -15.69
N VAL A 162 -21.95 -17.48 -15.34
CA VAL A 162 -21.09 -17.11 -14.20
C VAL A 162 -21.93 -16.97 -12.93
N GLN A 163 -21.77 -17.92 -12.02
CA GLN A 163 -22.56 -17.97 -10.77
C GLN A 163 -22.10 -16.94 -9.74
N ASP A 164 -20.79 -16.77 -9.57
CA ASP A 164 -20.22 -15.82 -8.61
C ASP A 164 -20.45 -14.38 -9.13
N LYS A 165 -21.27 -13.62 -8.41
CA LYS A 165 -21.66 -12.26 -8.80
C LYS A 165 -20.51 -11.25 -8.72
N ALA A 166 -19.50 -11.47 -7.87
CA ALA A 166 -18.34 -10.60 -7.83
C ALA A 166 -17.45 -10.81 -9.07
N VAL A 167 -17.24 -12.08 -9.45
CA VAL A 167 -16.52 -12.43 -10.68
C VAL A 167 -17.28 -11.97 -11.92
N ALA A 168 -18.60 -12.17 -11.94
CA ALA A 168 -19.46 -11.69 -13.03
C ALA A 168 -19.43 -10.16 -13.15
N LEU A 169 -19.46 -9.44 -12.02
CA LEU A 169 -19.35 -7.99 -12.00
C LEU A 169 -18.01 -7.51 -12.57
N ALA A 170 -16.88 -8.12 -12.16
CA ALA A 170 -15.57 -7.78 -12.71
C ALA A 170 -15.50 -8.02 -14.22
N ALA A 171 -16.04 -9.15 -14.68
CA ALA A 171 -16.17 -9.46 -16.11
C ALA A 171 -17.06 -8.47 -16.87
N LEU A 172 -18.18 -8.03 -16.28
CA LEU A 172 -19.05 -6.99 -16.86
C LEU A 172 -18.35 -5.63 -16.91
N SER A 173 -17.57 -5.27 -15.88
CA SER A 173 -16.73 -4.07 -15.87
C SER A 173 -15.70 -4.07 -17.00
N LEU A 174 -15.03 -5.20 -17.19
CA LEU A 174 -14.12 -5.40 -18.32
C LEU A 174 -14.84 -5.33 -19.67
N LEU A 175 -15.97 -6.01 -19.85
CA LEU A 175 -16.77 -5.97 -21.08
C LEU A 175 -17.23 -4.54 -21.40
N GLY A 176 -17.71 -3.80 -20.39
CA GLY A 176 -18.15 -2.42 -20.55
C GLY A 176 -17.07 -1.50 -21.14
N SER A 177 -15.79 -1.79 -20.86
CA SER A 177 -14.67 -1.03 -21.45
C SER A 177 -14.51 -1.16 -22.98
N ARG A 178 -15.14 -2.17 -23.59
CA ARG A 178 -15.03 -2.49 -25.02
C ARG A 178 -16.33 -2.27 -25.81
N VAL A 179 -17.46 -2.03 -25.14
CA VAL A 179 -18.75 -1.78 -25.78
C VAL A 179 -19.03 -0.29 -25.77
N ASN A 180 -18.81 0.38 -26.92
CA ASN A 180 -19.08 1.82 -27.09
C ASN A 180 -20.11 2.12 -28.19
N ASP A 181 -20.32 1.19 -29.13
CA ASP A 181 -21.12 1.43 -30.34
C ASP A 181 -22.56 0.89 -30.26
N ASP A 182 -22.92 0.20 -29.17
CA ASP A 182 -24.22 -0.45 -28.99
C ASP A 182 -24.91 0.07 -27.72
N GLU A 183 -25.77 1.09 -27.89
CA GLU A 183 -26.48 1.74 -26.78
C GLU A 183 -27.37 0.77 -25.98
N VAL A 184 -27.96 -0.23 -26.65
CA VAL A 184 -28.84 -1.20 -26.00
C VAL A 184 -28.04 -2.11 -25.08
N LEU A 185 -26.93 -2.67 -25.59
CA LEU A 185 -26.06 -3.52 -24.79
C LEU A 185 -25.37 -2.72 -23.66
N CYS A 186 -24.98 -1.47 -23.90
CA CYS A 186 -24.47 -0.58 -22.85
C CYS A 186 -25.46 -0.40 -21.69
N GLY A 187 -26.74 -0.21 -22.02
CA GLY A 187 -27.82 -0.14 -21.02
C GLY A 187 -27.94 -1.43 -20.20
N GLN A 188 -27.99 -2.57 -20.88
CA GLN A 188 -28.08 -3.89 -20.23
C GLN A 188 -26.89 -4.20 -19.32
N ILE A 189 -25.67 -3.89 -19.77
CA ILE A 189 -24.44 -4.03 -18.97
C ILE A 189 -24.53 -3.14 -17.72
N SER A 190 -24.94 -1.89 -17.87
CA SER A 190 -25.02 -0.93 -16.75
C SER A 190 -26.03 -1.37 -15.69
N GLU A 191 -27.21 -1.84 -16.10
CA GLU A 191 -28.22 -2.40 -15.21
C GLU A 191 -27.70 -3.63 -14.47
N SER A 192 -27.10 -4.58 -15.19
CA SER A 192 -26.55 -5.81 -14.61
C SER A 192 -25.41 -5.54 -13.62
N LYS A 193 -24.50 -4.60 -13.95
CA LYS A 193 -23.44 -4.17 -13.04
C LYS A 193 -24.02 -3.63 -11.73
N GLN A 194 -25.03 -2.77 -11.80
CA GLN A 194 -25.61 -2.15 -10.61
C GLN A 194 -26.37 -3.17 -9.75
N ASP A 195 -27.08 -4.12 -10.37
CA ASP A 195 -27.72 -5.22 -9.68
C ASP A 195 -26.69 -6.12 -8.97
N TYR A 196 -25.66 -6.58 -9.69
CA TYR A 196 -24.65 -7.49 -9.13
C TYR A 196 -23.84 -6.82 -8.03
N PHE A 197 -23.48 -5.55 -8.20
CA PHE A 197 -22.82 -4.77 -7.15
C PHE A 197 -23.66 -4.74 -5.87
N ASN A 198 -24.96 -4.43 -5.99
CA ASN A 198 -25.88 -4.37 -4.84
C ASN A 198 -26.02 -5.74 -4.15
N GLN A 199 -26.06 -6.83 -4.93
CA GLN A 199 -26.12 -8.18 -4.36
C GLN A 199 -24.85 -8.49 -3.55
N VAL A 200 -23.66 -8.21 -4.11
CA VAL A 200 -22.38 -8.49 -3.45
C VAL A 200 -22.21 -7.69 -2.16
N ILE A 201 -22.48 -6.38 -2.16
CA ILE A 201 -22.29 -5.57 -0.94
C ILE A 201 -23.25 -5.98 0.18
N ASN A 202 -24.43 -6.52 -0.15
CA ASN A 202 -25.40 -6.97 0.84
C ASN A 202 -25.13 -8.40 1.34
N SER A 203 -24.27 -9.17 0.68
CA SER A 203 -24.00 -10.57 1.03
C SER A 203 -22.73 -10.79 1.85
N THR A 204 -21.83 -9.81 1.94
CA THR A 204 -20.52 -9.97 2.61
C THR A 204 -20.09 -8.75 3.39
N ALA A 205 -19.42 -8.98 4.52
CA ALA A 205 -18.73 -7.92 5.26
C ALA A 205 -17.37 -7.56 4.61
N ASN A 206 -16.73 -8.49 3.90
CA ASN A 206 -15.42 -8.26 3.27
C ASN A 206 -15.54 -7.68 1.86
N GLN A 207 -16.21 -6.52 1.77
CA GLN A 207 -16.67 -5.99 0.49
C GLN A 207 -15.54 -5.56 -0.44
N PHE A 208 -14.51 -4.86 0.07
CA PHE A 208 -13.44 -4.34 -0.79
C PHE A 208 -12.60 -5.45 -1.43
N ASP A 209 -12.12 -6.42 -0.66
CA ASP A 209 -11.30 -7.52 -1.18
C ASP A 209 -12.00 -8.30 -2.29
N ILE A 210 -13.31 -8.55 -2.12
CA ILE A 210 -14.12 -9.29 -3.10
C ILE A 210 -14.38 -8.44 -4.35
N LEU A 211 -14.56 -7.13 -4.20
CA LEU A 211 -14.86 -6.20 -5.30
C LEU A 211 -13.61 -5.59 -5.94
N LYS A 212 -12.40 -5.90 -5.46
CA LYS A 212 -11.16 -5.26 -5.88
C LYS A 212 -10.94 -5.33 -7.40
N GLU A 213 -11.18 -6.49 -8.00
CA GLU A 213 -11.04 -6.69 -9.44
C GLU A 213 -12.10 -5.91 -10.24
N ALA A 214 -13.33 -5.83 -9.73
CA ALA A 214 -14.38 -5.01 -10.34
C ALA A 214 -14.04 -3.51 -10.27
N PHE A 215 -13.55 -3.03 -9.12
CA PHE A 215 -13.06 -1.64 -8.99
C PHE A 215 -11.92 -1.33 -9.95
N PHE A 216 -10.99 -2.27 -10.15
CA PHE A 216 -9.90 -2.11 -11.09
C PHE A 216 -10.46 -1.84 -12.49
N TYR A 217 -11.22 -2.78 -13.07
CA TYR A 217 -11.73 -2.64 -14.43
C TYR A 217 -12.70 -1.46 -14.60
N GLU A 218 -13.58 -1.22 -13.62
CA GLU A 218 -14.51 -0.09 -13.68
C GLU A 218 -13.76 1.24 -13.63
N SER A 219 -12.70 1.35 -12.82
CA SER A 219 -11.93 2.58 -12.71
C SER A 219 -11.25 2.99 -14.03
N LEU A 220 -10.86 2.03 -14.88
CA LEU A 220 -10.22 2.31 -16.16
C LEU A 220 -11.18 2.85 -17.21
N TYR A 221 -12.47 2.51 -17.08
CA TYR A 221 -13.50 2.86 -18.06
C TYR A 221 -14.42 3.98 -17.57
N ASP A 222 -15.06 3.79 -16.41
CA ASP A 222 -15.97 4.75 -15.79
C ASP A 222 -15.57 4.98 -14.32
N LEU A 223 -14.55 5.83 -14.15
CA LEU A 223 -14.10 6.23 -12.82
C LEU A 223 -15.23 6.86 -11.99
N LYS A 224 -16.20 7.55 -12.60
CA LYS A 224 -17.30 8.16 -11.84
C LYS A 224 -18.18 7.09 -11.21
N ASN A 225 -18.52 6.05 -11.95
CA ASN A 225 -19.28 4.92 -11.42
C ASN A 225 -18.48 4.14 -10.37
N ALA A 226 -17.19 3.87 -10.62
CA ALA A 226 -16.31 3.25 -9.62
C ALA A 226 -16.30 4.05 -8.31
N LEU A 227 -16.14 5.37 -8.37
CA LEU A 227 -16.19 6.24 -7.19
C LEU A 227 -17.57 6.24 -6.53
N ALA A 228 -18.66 6.19 -7.28
CA ALA A 228 -20.01 6.06 -6.73
C ALA A 228 -20.18 4.75 -5.95
N TRP A 229 -19.63 3.64 -6.45
CA TRP A 229 -19.58 2.37 -5.75
C TRP A 229 -18.77 2.44 -4.45
N THR A 230 -17.62 3.13 -4.45
CA THR A 230 -16.79 3.25 -3.23
C THR A 230 -17.57 3.85 -2.06
N ASN A 231 -18.47 4.80 -2.31
CA ASN A 231 -19.27 5.44 -1.26
C ASN A 231 -20.34 4.52 -0.65
N LYS A 232 -20.69 3.40 -1.32
CA LYS A 232 -21.69 2.42 -0.88
C LYS A 232 -21.13 1.32 0.03
N LEU A 233 -19.82 1.28 0.25
CA LEU A 233 -19.19 0.30 1.14
C LEU A 233 -19.54 0.56 2.62
N ASN A 234 -19.43 -0.46 3.46
CA ASN A 234 -19.98 -0.47 4.82
C ASN A 234 -19.16 0.32 5.87
N THR A 235 -17.84 0.42 5.75
CA THR A 235 -16.97 1.12 6.72
C THR A 235 -16.15 2.22 6.07
N GLU A 236 -15.79 3.26 6.84
CA GLU A 236 -14.99 4.38 6.32
C GLU A 236 -13.60 3.92 5.86
N PHE A 237 -13.00 2.95 6.54
CA PHE A 237 -11.74 2.35 6.10
C PHE A 237 -11.86 1.76 4.69
N ARG A 238 -12.86 0.89 4.45
CA ARG A 238 -13.07 0.27 3.13
C ARG A 238 -13.45 1.29 2.06
N LYS A 239 -14.23 2.31 2.39
CA LYS A 239 -14.55 3.42 1.48
C LYS A 239 -13.28 4.16 1.04
N SER A 240 -12.44 4.54 2.01
CA SER A 240 -11.17 5.23 1.78
C SER A 240 -10.19 4.38 0.97
N GLU A 241 -10.08 3.09 1.29
CA GLU A 241 -9.23 2.13 0.59
C GLU A 241 -9.69 1.92 -0.86
N ALA A 242 -10.97 1.65 -1.09
CA ALA A 242 -11.53 1.44 -2.42
C ALA A 242 -11.44 2.69 -3.30
N LYS A 243 -11.69 3.87 -2.73
CA LYS A 243 -11.53 5.15 -3.42
C LYS A 243 -10.07 5.38 -3.80
N SER A 244 -9.15 5.06 -2.90
CA SER A 244 -7.73 5.19 -3.16
C SER A 244 -7.28 4.25 -4.28
N PHE A 245 -7.64 2.98 -4.18
CA PHE A 245 -7.35 1.97 -5.20
C PHE A 245 -7.89 2.34 -6.58
N SER A 246 -9.14 2.84 -6.67
CA SER A 246 -9.76 3.24 -7.94
C SER A 246 -9.04 4.45 -8.57
N ILE A 247 -8.70 5.47 -7.77
CA ILE A 247 -7.98 6.66 -8.26
C ILE A 247 -6.56 6.30 -8.69
N SER A 248 -5.83 5.50 -7.90
CA SER A 248 -4.47 5.08 -8.22
C SER A 248 -4.45 4.22 -9.50
N SER A 249 -5.37 3.26 -9.63
CA SER A 249 -5.51 2.41 -10.83
C SER A 249 -5.78 3.24 -12.08
N TYR A 250 -6.69 4.22 -12.00
CA TYR A 250 -6.94 5.17 -13.07
C TYR A 250 -5.67 5.95 -13.43
N CYS A 251 -5.01 6.56 -12.45
CA CYS A 251 -3.81 7.36 -12.68
C CYS A 251 -2.70 6.55 -13.37
N ASP A 252 -2.47 5.31 -12.93
CA ASP A 252 -1.42 4.43 -13.44
C ASP A 252 -1.70 3.91 -14.86
N TYR A 253 -2.95 3.61 -15.19
CA TYR A 253 -3.34 3.17 -16.53
C TYR A 253 -3.05 4.25 -17.59
N TYR A 254 -3.50 5.47 -17.32
CA TYR A 254 -3.29 6.60 -18.23
C TYR A 254 -1.84 7.08 -18.28
N VAL A 255 -1.00 6.74 -17.29
CA VAL A 255 0.45 6.95 -17.33
C VAL A 255 1.14 6.04 -18.36
N ASN A 256 0.61 4.83 -18.57
CA ASN A 256 1.27 3.81 -19.39
C ASN A 256 0.81 3.84 -20.86
N ASP A 257 -0.46 4.14 -21.13
CA ASP A 257 -1.04 3.96 -22.48
C ASP A 257 -1.17 5.25 -23.32
N ASN A 258 -0.68 6.40 -22.85
CA ASN A 258 -0.76 7.71 -23.55
C ASN A 258 -2.18 8.06 -24.05
N VAL A 259 -3.20 7.70 -23.28
CA VAL A 259 -4.62 7.98 -23.59
C VAL A 259 -5.02 9.32 -22.98
N GLU A 260 -5.92 10.07 -23.61
CA GLU A 260 -6.47 11.30 -23.03
C GLU A 260 -7.36 10.99 -21.80
N SER A 261 -7.07 11.65 -20.68
CA SER A 261 -7.80 11.49 -19.42
C SER A 261 -9.23 12.00 -19.55
N SER A 262 -10.23 11.15 -19.24
CA SER A 262 -11.65 11.53 -19.24
C SER A 262 -12.04 12.40 -18.02
N VAL A 263 -11.25 12.32 -16.94
CA VAL A 263 -11.48 13.03 -15.68
C VAL A 263 -10.45 14.14 -15.48
N SER A 264 -10.91 15.32 -15.03
CA SER A 264 -10.03 16.46 -14.76
C SER A 264 -9.25 16.28 -13.45
N ILE A 265 -8.06 16.87 -13.38
CA ILE A 265 -7.23 16.88 -12.16
C ILE A 265 -7.97 17.51 -10.98
N ASP A 266 -8.84 18.50 -11.23
CA ASP A 266 -9.67 19.08 -10.19
C ASP A 266 -10.63 18.08 -9.57
N ALA A 267 -11.32 17.29 -10.40
CA ALA A 267 -12.24 16.26 -9.91
C ALA A 267 -11.50 15.20 -9.08
N LEU A 268 -10.33 14.75 -9.53
CA LEU A 268 -9.47 13.85 -8.75
C LEU A 268 -9.08 14.48 -7.40
N CYS A 269 -8.65 15.74 -7.41
CA CYS A 269 -8.28 16.46 -6.18
C CYS A 269 -9.47 16.64 -5.23
N GLN A 270 -10.70 16.76 -5.73
CA GLN A 270 -11.90 16.84 -4.92
C GLN A 270 -12.18 15.49 -4.24
N GLU A 271 -12.16 14.40 -5.00
CA GLU A 271 -12.38 13.04 -4.47
C GLU A 271 -11.33 12.64 -3.43
N ILE A 272 -10.04 12.97 -3.65
CA ILE A 272 -8.98 12.68 -2.68
C ILE A 272 -9.23 13.42 -1.34
N ARG A 273 -9.84 14.61 -1.34
CA ARG A 273 -10.16 15.32 -0.08
C ARG A 273 -11.22 14.60 0.75
N HIS A 274 -12.02 13.75 0.12
CA HIS A 274 -13.05 12.96 0.80
C HIS A 274 -12.50 11.66 1.40
N ILE A 275 -11.27 11.27 1.08
CA ILE A 275 -10.59 10.12 1.71
C ILE A 275 -10.23 10.51 3.16
N ARG A 276 -10.87 9.85 4.13
CA ARG A 276 -10.70 10.16 5.56
C ARG A 276 -9.46 9.52 6.15
N VAL A 277 -9.08 8.33 5.69
CA VAL A 277 -7.88 7.64 6.15
C VAL A 277 -6.64 8.30 5.53
N PRO A 278 -5.74 8.92 6.33
CA PRO A 278 -4.63 9.70 5.79
C PRO A 278 -3.66 8.88 4.94
N GLN A 279 -3.44 7.61 5.26
CA GLN A 279 -2.54 6.71 4.53
C GLN A 279 -2.99 6.53 3.08
N HIS A 280 -4.26 6.15 2.88
CA HIS A 280 -4.87 5.99 1.55
C HIS A 280 -4.93 7.30 0.77
N ARG A 281 -5.16 8.43 1.45
CA ARG A 281 -5.18 9.75 0.82
C ARG A 281 -3.80 10.13 0.29
N ASP A 282 -2.78 9.97 1.13
CA ASP A 282 -1.42 10.38 0.82
C ASP A 282 -0.81 9.50 -0.31
N GLU A 283 -1.21 8.23 -0.42
CA GLU A 283 -0.92 7.37 -1.56
C GLU A 283 -1.46 7.93 -2.88
N CYS A 284 -2.75 8.31 -2.94
CA CYS A 284 -3.35 8.90 -4.15
C CYS A 284 -2.64 10.17 -4.61
N ILE A 285 -2.18 11.01 -3.67
CA ILE A 285 -1.47 12.25 -4.00
C ILE A 285 -0.23 11.94 -4.83
N LEU A 286 0.50 10.86 -4.53
CA LEU A 286 1.68 10.44 -5.31
C LEU A 286 1.31 9.96 -6.71
N HIS A 287 0.23 9.18 -6.84
CA HIS A 287 -0.24 8.73 -8.14
C HIS A 287 -0.69 9.91 -9.00
N VAL A 288 -1.36 10.92 -8.43
CA VAL A 288 -1.72 12.14 -9.15
C VAL A 288 -0.50 12.97 -9.55
N ILE A 289 0.51 13.10 -8.68
CA ILE A 289 1.78 13.78 -9.03
C ILE A 289 2.48 13.06 -10.19
N SER A 290 2.53 11.72 -10.13
CA SER A 290 3.13 10.88 -11.17
C SER A 290 2.35 10.99 -12.49
N HIS A 291 1.03 10.99 -12.41
CA HIS A 291 0.13 11.18 -13.55
C HIS A 291 0.34 12.56 -14.20
N LEU A 292 0.43 13.63 -13.41
CA LEU A 292 0.77 14.96 -13.90
C LEU A 292 2.12 15.00 -14.63
N SER A 293 3.11 14.22 -14.20
CA SER A 293 4.44 14.22 -14.82
C SER A 293 4.45 13.76 -16.28
N LYS A 294 3.45 12.97 -16.69
CA LYS A 294 3.34 12.39 -18.03
C LYS A 294 2.45 13.19 -18.97
N HIS A 295 1.48 13.94 -18.44
CA HIS A 295 0.63 14.82 -19.24
C HIS A 295 1.43 16.01 -19.82
N GLU A 296 1.19 16.30 -21.10
CA GLU A 296 1.62 17.54 -21.74
C GLU A 296 0.45 18.14 -22.55
N PRO A 297 0.12 19.43 -22.37
CA PRO A 297 0.67 20.40 -21.42
C PRO A 297 0.02 20.32 -20.02
N ILE A 298 0.77 20.67 -18.97
CA ILE A 298 0.24 20.80 -17.60
C ILE A 298 -0.35 22.20 -17.39
N SER A 299 -1.62 22.28 -16.98
CA SER A 299 -2.25 23.54 -16.58
C SER A 299 -1.65 24.06 -15.27
N LYS A 300 -1.27 25.35 -15.24
CA LYS A 300 -0.80 26.04 -14.02
C LYS A 300 -1.82 25.96 -12.87
N ASN A 301 -3.12 25.93 -13.20
CA ASN A 301 -4.18 25.84 -12.19
C ASN A 301 -4.22 24.43 -11.55
N ASP A 302 -4.08 23.39 -12.37
CA ASP A 302 -4.08 22.01 -11.89
C ASP A 302 -2.85 21.74 -11.02
N PHE A 303 -1.69 22.26 -11.43
CA PHE A 303 -0.49 22.22 -10.60
C PHE A 303 -0.71 22.87 -9.22
N LYS A 304 -1.28 24.09 -9.17
CA LYS A 304 -1.59 24.78 -7.90
C LYS A 304 -2.55 23.98 -7.00
N LYS A 305 -3.53 23.28 -7.60
CA LYS A 305 -4.48 22.44 -6.85
C LYS A 305 -3.80 21.24 -6.21
N VAL A 306 -2.90 20.58 -6.94
CA VAL A 306 -2.13 19.45 -6.41
C VAL A 306 -1.14 19.92 -5.33
N VAL A 307 -0.46 21.06 -5.49
CA VAL A 307 0.36 21.66 -4.42
C VAL A 307 -0.45 21.90 -3.16
N LYS A 308 -1.65 22.51 -3.29
CA LYS A 308 -2.54 22.76 -2.14
C LYS A 308 -2.99 21.46 -1.46
N LEU A 309 -3.20 20.40 -2.23
CA LEU A 309 -3.57 19.08 -1.70
C LEU A 309 -2.41 18.41 -0.97
N ALA A 310 -1.23 18.38 -1.59
CA ALA A 310 0.00 17.80 -1.05
C ALA A 310 0.40 18.44 0.30
N LEU A 311 0.41 19.77 0.37
CA LEU A 311 0.81 20.51 1.56
C LEU A 311 -0.20 20.45 2.72
N ARG A 312 -1.35 19.77 2.54
CA ARG A 312 -2.30 19.51 3.64
C ARG A 312 -1.97 18.26 4.45
N SER A 313 -1.04 17.41 4.00
CA SER A 313 -0.64 16.23 4.76
C SER A 313 -0.12 16.64 6.16
N LYS A 314 -0.32 15.75 7.13
CA LYS A 314 0.19 15.89 8.51
C LYS A 314 1.44 15.05 8.75
N ASN A 315 1.93 14.39 7.70
CA ASN A 315 3.12 13.57 7.76
C ASN A 315 4.27 14.32 7.09
N SER A 316 5.28 14.69 7.90
CA SER A 316 6.47 15.39 7.45
C SER A 316 7.22 14.64 6.33
N SER A 317 7.31 13.31 6.42
CA SER A 317 7.94 12.48 5.39
C SER A 317 7.22 12.62 4.05
N ASN A 318 5.88 12.58 4.08
CA ASN A 318 5.07 12.75 2.88
C ASN A 318 5.18 14.18 2.32
N ILE A 319 5.21 15.22 3.16
CA ILE A 319 5.44 16.59 2.68
C ILE A 319 6.79 16.70 1.98
N CYS A 320 7.87 16.18 2.55
CA CYS A 320 9.18 16.16 1.91
C CYS A 320 9.13 15.45 0.55
N LYS A 321 8.50 14.26 0.50
CA LYS A 321 8.35 13.46 -0.72
C LYS A 321 7.52 14.20 -1.77
N PHE A 322 6.38 14.78 -1.41
CA PHE A 322 5.52 15.48 -2.36
C PHE A 322 6.22 16.74 -2.88
N SER A 323 6.84 17.51 -2.00
CA SER A 323 7.53 18.75 -2.37
C SER A 323 8.70 18.49 -3.32
N SER A 324 9.54 17.48 -3.06
CA SER A 324 10.67 17.17 -3.95
C SER A 324 10.20 16.74 -5.34
N ASN A 325 9.17 15.88 -5.44
CA ASN A 325 8.60 15.46 -6.72
C ASN A 325 7.91 16.63 -7.46
N LEU A 326 7.23 17.53 -6.75
CA LEU A 326 6.58 18.71 -7.36
C LEU A 326 7.61 19.74 -7.83
N ILE A 327 8.72 19.93 -7.11
CA ILE A 327 9.83 20.79 -7.55
C ILE A 327 10.49 20.20 -8.80
N GLN A 328 10.79 18.89 -8.80
CA GLN A 328 11.31 18.20 -9.97
C GLN A 328 10.38 18.37 -11.19
N LEU A 329 9.06 18.26 -10.96
CA LEU A 329 8.05 18.45 -12.00
C LEU A 329 8.06 19.88 -12.58
N LEU A 330 8.11 20.92 -11.73
CA LEU A 330 8.21 22.32 -12.17
C LEU A 330 9.41 22.55 -13.09
N ARG A 331 10.56 21.99 -12.71
CA ARG A 331 11.83 22.13 -13.44
C ARG A 331 11.83 21.36 -14.75
N ASN A 332 11.44 20.09 -14.73
CA ASN A 332 11.40 19.23 -15.92
C ASN A 332 10.43 19.78 -17.00
N LYS A 333 9.28 20.31 -16.57
CA LYS A 333 8.25 20.85 -17.46
C LYS A 333 8.39 22.35 -17.73
N LYS A 334 9.44 23.00 -17.20
CA LYS A 334 9.73 24.44 -17.35
C LYS A 334 8.53 25.34 -16.97
N ILE A 335 7.78 24.95 -15.93
CA ILE A 335 6.62 25.70 -15.45
C ILE A 335 7.10 26.85 -14.55
N THR A 336 6.87 28.09 -14.96
CA THR A 336 7.22 29.27 -14.14
C THR A 336 6.10 29.59 -13.15
N LEU A 337 6.30 29.22 -11.88
CA LEU A 337 5.43 29.51 -10.73
C LEU A 337 6.27 29.76 -9.46
N GLU A 338 7.02 30.87 -9.43
CA GLU A 338 7.98 31.21 -8.37
C GLU A 338 7.39 31.16 -6.95
N GLU A 339 6.18 31.69 -6.77
CA GLU A 339 5.48 31.65 -5.47
C GLU A 339 5.22 30.22 -4.99
N GLN A 340 4.82 29.32 -5.90
CA GLN A 340 4.57 27.92 -5.53
C GLN A 340 5.88 27.18 -5.29
N GLU A 341 6.93 27.49 -6.05
CA GLU A 341 8.24 26.90 -5.82
C GLU A 341 8.81 27.29 -4.45
N SER A 342 8.79 28.58 -4.09
CA SER A 342 9.21 29.06 -2.77
C SER A 342 8.43 28.35 -1.66
N LYS A 343 7.11 28.29 -1.81
CA LYS A 343 6.24 27.62 -0.82
C LYS A 343 6.57 26.13 -0.65
N LEU A 344 6.86 25.43 -1.74
CA LEU A 344 7.26 24.02 -1.71
C LEU A 344 8.61 23.84 -1.01
N ARG A 345 9.59 24.72 -1.28
CA ARG A 345 10.90 24.71 -0.61
C ARG A 345 10.77 24.97 0.89
N ASP A 346 10.04 26.02 1.27
CA ASP A 346 9.83 26.37 2.68
C ASP A 346 9.14 25.24 3.43
N SER A 347 8.09 24.66 2.83
CA SER A 347 7.36 23.54 3.43
C SER A 347 8.23 22.28 3.52
N MET A 348 9.10 22.03 2.53
CA MET A 348 10.03 20.90 2.53
C MET A 348 11.08 21.03 3.62
N ILE A 349 11.67 22.21 3.79
CA ILE A 349 12.65 22.51 4.85
C ILE A 349 11.99 22.31 6.22
N GLN A 350 10.85 22.96 6.44
CA GLN A 350 10.12 22.83 7.70
C GLN A 350 9.76 21.37 7.97
N ALA A 351 9.23 20.64 6.99
CA ALA A 351 8.89 19.24 7.17
C ALA A 351 10.12 18.38 7.51
N TRP A 352 11.25 18.61 6.83
CA TRP A 352 12.49 17.89 7.08
C TRP A 352 13.01 18.12 8.51
N ASP A 353 12.97 19.37 8.99
CA ASP A 353 13.35 19.71 10.37
C ASP A 353 12.47 19.00 11.42
N HIS A 354 11.21 18.72 11.09
CA HIS A 354 10.25 18.05 11.97
C HIS A 354 10.27 16.51 11.87
N LEU A 355 11.11 15.90 11.03
CA LEU A 355 11.21 14.44 10.98
C LEU A 355 11.73 13.87 12.30
N ASP A 356 11.18 12.71 12.70
CA ASP A 356 11.50 12.11 14.00
C ASP A 356 12.82 11.33 13.96
N GLY A 357 13.84 11.86 14.63
CA GLY A 357 15.16 11.25 14.74
C GLY A 357 16.17 11.73 13.68
N GLU A 358 17.46 11.61 14.02
CA GLU A 358 18.58 12.03 13.17
C GLU A 358 18.75 11.12 11.95
N CYS A 359 18.73 9.79 12.13
CA CYS A 359 18.85 8.82 11.04
C CYS A 359 17.79 9.04 9.95
N VAL A 360 16.53 9.23 10.36
CA VAL A 360 15.41 9.47 9.45
C VAL A 360 15.59 10.77 8.66
N ARG A 361 16.11 11.83 9.29
CA ARG A 361 16.45 13.10 8.62
C ARG A 361 17.54 12.92 7.57
N ILE A 362 18.61 12.20 7.92
CA ILE A 362 19.71 11.89 7.00
C ILE A 362 19.18 11.13 5.77
N ASP A 363 18.39 10.08 5.98
CA ASP A 363 17.82 9.29 4.88
C ASP A 363 16.92 10.11 3.96
N HIS A 364 16.09 10.98 4.55
CA HIS A 364 15.22 11.86 3.77
C HIS A 364 16.01 12.91 2.99
N ALA A 365 17.12 13.41 3.53
CA ALA A 365 17.97 14.34 2.81
C ALA A 365 18.57 13.69 1.55
N PHE A 366 19.05 12.45 1.65
CA PHE A 366 19.51 11.69 0.48
C PHE A 366 18.37 11.36 -0.50
N LYS A 367 17.18 11.00 -0.02
CA LYS A 367 16.00 10.77 -0.87
C LYS A 367 15.60 12.03 -1.63
N ILE A 368 15.59 13.19 -0.98
CA ILE A 368 15.31 14.49 -1.61
C ILE A 368 16.36 14.77 -2.69
N SER A 369 17.65 14.68 -2.33
CA SER A 369 18.76 14.89 -3.27
C SER A 369 18.64 13.99 -4.51
N ASN A 370 18.36 12.70 -4.33
CA ASN A 370 18.21 11.77 -5.44
C ASN A 370 17.09 12.20 -6.42
N VAL A 371 15.93 12.60 -5.89
CA VAL A 371 14.78 13.05 -6.71
C VAL A 371 15.11 14.31 -7.50
N VAL A 372 15.76 15.31 -6.87
CA VAL A 372 16.00 16.61 -7.52
C VAL A 372 17.31 16.69 -8.30
N SER A 373 18.21 15.71 -8.15
CA SER A 373 19.57 15.69 -8.72
C SER A 373 19.67 16.08 -10.20
N GLN A 374 18.74 15.58 -11.03
CA GLN A 374 18.72 15.84 -12.47
C GLN A 374 18.10 17.19 -12.85
N SER A 375 17.26 17.74 -11.97
CA SER A 375 16.42 18.91 -12.26
C SER A 375 16.89 20.19 -11.56
N ASP A 376 17.59 20.06 -10.43
CA ASP A 376 18.07 21.15 -9.59
C ASP A 376 19.30 20.69 -8.79
N THR A 377 20.47 20.82 -9.40
CA THR A 377 21.75 20.41 -8.80
C THR A 377 22.07 21.18 -7.53
N SER A 378 21.73 22.48 -7.47
CA SER A 378 22.01 23.31 -6.30
C SER A 378 21.21 22.85 -5.07
N LEU A 379 19.91 22.59 -5.24
CA LEU A 379 19.08 22.05 -4.16
C LEU A 379 19.53 20.65 -3.74
N SER A 380 19.95 19.82 -4.70
CA SER A 380 20.50 18.50 -4.40
C SER A 380 21.74 18.60 -3.52
N GLU A 381 22.71 19.45 -3.88
CA GLU A 381 23.93 19.67 -3.11
C GLU A 381 23.65 20.23 -1.71
N GLU A 382 22.66 21.13 -1.57
CA GLU A 382 22.24 21.65 -0.27
C GLU A 382 21.79 20.54 0.68
N TYR A 383 20.93 19.62 0.22
CA TYR A 383 20.46 18.52 1.07
C TYR A 383 21.55 17.47 1.35
N VAL A 384 22.47 17.23 0.41
CA VAL A 384 23.65 16.40 0.68
C VAL A 384 24.50 17.02 1.79
N GLN A 385 24.73 18.33 1.74
CA GLN A 385 25.50 19.04 2.75
C GLN A 385 24.80 18.99 4.12
N ARG A 386 23.48 19.23 4.17
CA ARG A 386 22.69 19.07 5.41
C ARG A 386 22.80 17.66 5.99
N ALA A 387 22.79 16.62 5.16
CA ALA A 387 22.96 15.24 5.61
C ALA A 387 24.35 15.00 6.20
N ILE A 388 25.41 15.53 5.57
CA ILE A 388 26.80 15.43 6.04
C ILE A 388 26.97 16.15 7.38
N ASP A 389 26.42 17.35 7.51
CA ASP A 389 26.53 18.14 8.74
C ASP A 389 25.79 17.45 9.89
N LEU A 390 24.57 16.97 9.65
CA LEU A 390 23.82 16.22 10.67
C LEU A 390 24.54 14.93 11.06
N ARG A 391 25.19 14.25 10.11
CA ARG A 391 25.98 13.03 10.38
C ARG A 391 27.22 13.29 11.24
N ARG A 392 27.82 14.49 11.16
CA ARG A 392 28.96 14.88 12.00
C ARG A 392 28.55 15.20 13.43
N GLU A 393 27.34 15.72 13.61
CA GLU A 393 26.81 16.12 14.91
C GLU A 393 26.04 14.99 15.62
N ALA A 394 25.49 14.04 14.86
CA ALA A 394 24.64 12.97 15.37
C ALA A 394 25.40 12.03 16.32
N SER A 395 24.76 11.72 17.45
CA SER A 395 25.27 10.74 18.41
C SER A 395 25.17 9.30 17.89
N VAL A 396 24.14 9.04 17.09
CA VAL A 396 23.92 7.77 16.38
C VAL A 396 23.47 8.11 14.96
N ASP A 397 24.38 7.95 14.00
CA ASP A 397 24.18 8.30 12.59
C ASP A 397 23.74 7.12 11.71
N ASN A 398 23.63 5.92 12.30
CA ASN A 398 23.36 4.67 11.61
C ASN A 398 22.13 3.98 12.22
N GLU A 399 21.17 3.62 11.36
CA GLU A 399 19.92 2.95 11.76
C GLU A 399 20.18 1.59 12.44
N GLU A 400 21.18 0.82 12.00
CA GLU A 400 21.53 -0.47 12.60
C GLU A 400 22.08 -0.29 14.01
N VAL A 401 22.91 0.74 14.22
CA VAL A 401 23.46 1.08 15.54
C VAL A 401 22.34 1.55 16.46
N LEU A 402 21.41 2.38 15.96
CA LEU A 402 20.22 2.79 16.70
C LEU A 402 19.36 1.58 17.07
N HIS A 403 19.13 0.67 16.13
CA HIS A 403 18.36 -0.55 16.37
C HIS A 403 19.01 -1.45 17.44
N ALA A 404 20.33 -1.65 17.36
CA ALA A 404 21.09 -2.40 18.37
C ALA A 404 20.99 -1.73 19.76
N TYR A 405 21.12 -0.40 19.81
CA TYR A 405 21.02 0.38 21.04
C TYR A 405 19.63 0.23 21.69
N VAL A 406 18.57 0.46 20.91
CA VAL A 406 17.16 0.34 21.34
C VAL A 406 16.83 -1.09 21.76
N SER A 407 17.36 -2.10 21.07
CA SER A 407 17.19 -3.51 21.44
C SER A 407 17.89 -3.85 22.75
N SER A 408 19.04 -3.23 23.03
CA SER A 408 19.73 -3.42 24.30
C SER A 408 18.94 -2.82 25.48
N ILE A 409 18.30 -1.66 25.27
CA ILE A 409 17.40 -1.05 26.26
C ILE A 409 16.19 -1.95 26.49
N ASP A 410 15.63 -2.51 25.41
CA ASP A 410 14.50 -3.44 25.51
C ASP A 410 14.81 -4.65 26.38
N LEU A 411 16.00 -5.25 26.20
CA LEU A 411 16.48 -6.37 27.01
C LEU A 411 16.70 -5.97 28.47
N GLN A 412 17.23 -4.78 28.73
CA GLN A 412 17.41 -4.27 30.09
C GLN A 412 16.05 -4.06 30.78
N ILE A 413 15.05 -3.47 30.11
CA ILE A 413 13.70 -3.30 30.66
C ILE A 413 13.06 -4.65 30.98
N ARG A 414 13.22 -5.64 30.09
CA ARG A 414 12.77 -7.02 30.35
C ARG A 414 13.45 -7.67 31.55
N SER A 415 14.74 -7.42 31.72
CA SER A 415 15.49 -7.94 32.87
C SER A 415 15.00 -7.26 34.16
N LEU A 416 14.79 -5.94 34.11
CA LEU A 416 14.22 -5.16 35.21
C LEU A 416 12.83 -5.66 35.61
N PHE A 417 12.00 -6.13 34.68
CA PHE A 417 10.70 -6.73 35.01
C PHE A 417 10.80 -7.83 36.06
N PHE A 418 11.76 -8.74 35.91
CA PHE A 418 11.96 -9.81 36.86
C PHE A 418 12.55 -9.32 38.18
N LEU A 419 13.46 -8.33 38.15
CA LEU A 419 14.03 -7.72 39.35
C LEU A 419 12.99 -6.96 40.17
N VAL A 420 12.08 -6.24 39.52
CA VAL A 420 10.96 -5.56 40.18
C VAL A 420 10.00 -6.59 40.78
N ARG A 421 9.70 -7.67 40.03
CA ARG A 421 8.86 -8.77 40.52
C ARG A 421 9.45 -9.44 41.77
N SER A 422 10.76 -9.65 41.82
CA SER A 422 11.44 -10.20 43.00
C SER A 422 11.72 -9.17 44.09
N SER A 423 11.38 -7.89 43.87
CA SER A 423 11.73 -6.77 44.78
C SER A 423 13.23 -6.67 45.06
N THR A 424 14.06 -6.91 44.04
CA THR A 424 15.54 -6.88 44.11
C THR A 424 16.17 -5.83 43.19
N TYR A 425 15.38 -4.94 42.60
CA TYR A 425 15.90 -3.84 41.77
C TYR A 425 16.46 -2.72 42.65
N ASP A 426 17.42 -1.98 42.11
CA ASP A 426 17.93 -0.73 42.68
C ASP A 426 17.26 0.48 41.99
N GLU A 427 17.12 1.60 42.69
CA GLU A 427 16.72 2.87 42.08
C GLU A 427 17.75 3.30 41.02
N ASP A 428 19.03 3.00 41.23
CA ASP A 428 20.11 3.28 40.27
C ASP A 428 19.89 2.57 38.93
N ASP A 429 19.31 1.35 38.91
CA ASP A 429 18.98 0.63 37.68
C ASP A 429 17.99 1.42 36.82
N VAL A 430 17.02 2.08 37.47
CA VAL A 430 15.99 2.88 36.82
C VAL A 430 16.57 4.19 36.30
N ILE A 431 17.43 4.84 37.08
CA ILE A 431 18.11 6.08 36.68
C ILE A 431 18.96 5.84 35.43
N VAL A 432 19.77 4.78 35.42
CA VAL A 432 20.60 4.42 34.26
C VAL A 432 19.75 4.17 33.02
N LEU A 433 18.62 3.48 33.16
CA LEU A 433 17.70 3.23 32.04
C LEU A 433 17.08 4.52 31.51
N LEU A 434 16.62 5.42 32.39
CA LEU A 434 16.07 6.70 31.99
C LEU A 434 17.10 7.58 31.26
N GLU A 435 18.35 7.58 31.71
CA GLU A 435 19.44 8.28 31.03
C GLU A 435 19.72 7.70 29.63
N GLN A 436 19.73 6.38 29.50
CA GLN A 436 19.90 5.72 28.20
C GLN A 436 18.75 6.03 27.25
N ILE A 437 17.51 5.95 27.73
CA ILE A 437 16.33 6.33 26.93
C ILE A 437 16.41 7.80 26.53
N GLY A 438 16.87 8.69 27.42
CA GLY A 438 17.03 10.11 27.16
C GLY A 438 17.99 10.45 26.01
N LYS A 439 18.96 9.57 25.72
CA LYS A 439 19.91 9.73 24.60
C LYS A 439 19.32 9.41 23.23
N ILE A 440 18.15 8.79 23.17
CA ILE A 440 17.49 8.47 21.90
C ILE A 440 16.92 9.77 21.29
N SER A 441 17.40 10.14 20.10
CA SER A 441 16.95 11.37 19.42
C SER A 441 15.48 11.31 18.99
N SER A 442 14.98 10.13 18.60
CA SER A 442 13.57 9.95 18.22
C SER A 442 12.63 10.04 19.43
N VAL A 443 11.65 10.93 19.33
CA VAL A 443 10.56 11.10 20.29
C VAL A 443 9.67 9.86 20.33
N GLY A 444 9.36 9.26 19.16
CA GLY A 444 8.55 8.05 19.09
C GLY A 444 9.22 6.85 19.76
N LEU A 445 10.52 6.66 19.55
CA LEU A 445 11.29 5.59 20.19
C LEU A 445 11.42 5.82 21.71
N ARG A 446 11.59 7.06 22.16
CA ARG A 446 11.53 7.40 23.59
C ARG A 446 10.18 7.07 24.20
N ALA A 447 9.08 7.48 23.57
CA ALA A 447 7.74 7.14 24.03
C ALA A 447 7.53 5.63 24.13
N LYS A 448 8.01 4.85 23.15
CA LYS A 448 7.98 3.38 23.19
C LYS A 448 8.70 2.83 24.43
N GLN A 449 9.96 3.22 24.64
CA GLN A 449 10.79 2.67 25.72
C GLN A 449 10.30 3.11 27.10
N LEU A 450 9.92 4.38 27.26
CA LEU A 450 9.30 4.88 28.50
C LEU A 450 8.01 4.14 28.82
N SER A 451 7.13 3.93 27.84
CA SER A 451 5.86 3.21 28.07
C SER A 451 6.10 1.76 28.48
N ARG A 452 7.11 1.12 27.88
CA ARG A 452 7.49 -0.24 28.25
C ARG A 452 8.08 -0.29 29.66
N LEU A 453 8.95 0.64 30.03
CA LEU A 453 9.49 0.77 31.39
C LEU A 453 8.38 1.02 32.42
N VAL A 454 7.43 1.92 32.14
CA VAL A 454 6.28 2.15 33.03
C VAL A 454 5.46 0.87 33.21
N SER A 455 5.27 0.10 32.13
CA SER A 455 4.51 -1.15 32.23
C SER A 455 5.15 -2.20 33.13
N VAL A 456 6.48 -2.17 33.31
CA VAL A 456 7.17 -3.03 34.29
C VAL A 456 6.64 -2.77 35.69
N PHE A 457 6.57 -1.50 36.10
CA PHE A 457 6.12 -1.11 37.42
C PHE A 457 4.61 -1.36 37.61
N GLN A 458 3.80 -1.00 36.62
CA GLN A 458 2.34 -1.21 36.67
C GLN A 458 1.92 -2.68 36.71
N LYS A 459 2.71 -3.60 36.12
CA LYS A 459 2.42 -5.05 36.17
C LYS A 459 2.93 -5.72 37.43
N ASN A 460 3.75 -5.03 38.22
CA ASN A 460 4.23 -5.48 39.53
C ASN A 460 3.68 -4.64 40.70
N SER A 461 2.57 -3.93 40.47
CA SER A 461 1.87 -3.11 41.48
C SER A 461 2.73 -2.01 42.14
N LYS A 462 3.71 -1.47 41.41
CA LYS A 462 4.58 -0.36 41.81
C LYS A 462 4.07 0.96 41.23
N GLU A 463 2.87 1.37 41.64
CA GLU A 463 2.15 2.50 41.03
C GLU A 463 2.83 3.87 41.25
N GLY A 464 3.61 4.03 42.33
CA GLY A 464 4.32 5.28 42.63
C GLY A 464 5.42 5.57 41.62
N GLU A 465 6.24 4.57 41.33
CA GLU A 465 7.34 4.60 40.36
C GLU A 465 6.79 4.77 38.94
N ALA A 466 5.72 4.05 38.60
CA ALA A 466 5.02 4.21 37.34
C ALA A 466 4.53 5.65 37.13
N ARG A 467 3.87 6.23 38.14
CA ARG A 467 3.36 7.60 38.09
C ARG A 467 4.49 8.62 37.92
N LYS A 468 5.58 8.47 38.67
CA LYS A 468 6.75 9.35 38.57
C LYS A 468 7.31 9.39 37.15
N ILE A 469 7.49 8.23 36.51
CA ILE A 469 8.01 8.18 35.13
C ILE A 469 7.01 8.81 34.13
N ILE A 470 5.70 8.62 34.34
CA ILE A 470 4.69 9.25 33.49
C ILE A 470 4.75 10.77 33.61
N GLU A 471 4.76 11.30 34.83
CA GLU A 471 4.72 12.74 35.11
C GLU A 471 6.02 13.46 34.73
N ASP A 472 7.18 12.83 35.00
CA ASP A 472 8.49 13.45 34.80
C ASP A 472 9.04 13.27 33.38
N HIS A 473 8.58 12.25 32.63
CA HIS A 473 9.13 11.92 31.32
C HIS A 473 8.11 11.79 30.18
N ILE A 474 6.99 11.09 30.39
CA ILE A 474 6.01 10.85 29.30
C ILE A 474 5.19 12.11 29.00
N LEU A 475 4.61 12.76 30.01
CA LEU A 475 3.80 13.96 29.80
C LEU A 475 4.63 15.14 29.23
N PRO A 476 5.85 15.42 29.73
CA PRO A 476 6.72 16.44 29.15
C PRO A 476 7.11 16.15 27.69
N LEU A 477 7.21 14.87 27.31
CA LEU A 477 7.43 14.48 25.92
C LEU A 477 6.27 14.93 25.03
N PHE A 478 5.02 14.81 25.47
CA PHE A 478 3.86 15.33 24.74
C PHE A 478 3.82 16.87 24.70
N ASP A 479 4.22 17.54 25.77
CA ASP A 479 4.30 19.00 25.81
C ASP A 479 5.31 19.52 24.78
N SER A 480 6.43 18.81 24.59
CA SER A 480 7.45 19.14 23.58
C SER A 480 6.92 19.08 22.14
N LEU A 481 5.84 18.34 21.88
CA LEU A 481 5.20 18.23 20.56
C LEU A 481 4.21 19.38 20.28
N GLY A 482 4.01 20.29 21.23
CA GLY A 482 3.27 21.54 21.02
C GLY A 482 1.76 21.36 20.81
N GLY A 483 1.18 20.25 21.26
CA GLY A 483 -0.27 19.98 21.26
C GLY A 483 -0.95 19.85 19.89
N LYS A 484 -0.20 19.98 18.78
CA LYS A 484 -0.73 19.84 17.43
C LYS A 484 -0.79 18.38 17.00
N TYR A 485 -1.87 17.99 16.31
CA TYR A 485 -1.96 16.67 15.69
C TYR A 485 -0.96 16.55 14.53
N THR A 486 0.03 15.68 14.73
CA THR A 486 1.05 15.27 13.75
C THR A 486 1.17 13.75 13.77
N THR A 487 1.87 13.19 12.77
CA THR A 487 2.14 11.74 12.75
C THR A 487 2.98 11.31 13.96
N GLN A 488 3.93 12.15 14.38
CA GLN A 488 4.77 11.94 15.55
C GLN A 488 3.94 11.92 16.83
N TYR A 489 3.03 12.89 16.98
CA TYR A 489 2.08 12.92 18.10
C TYR A 489 1.24 11.64 18.15
N LEU A 490 0.64 11.27 17.00
CA LEU A 490 -0.14 10.05 16.88
C LEU A 490 0.65 8.80 17.32
N THR A 491 1.88 8.64 16.83
CA THR A 491 2.76 7.53 17.20
C THR A 491 3.02 7.49 18.71
N CYS A 492 3.30 8.64 19.33
CA CYS A 492 3.52 8.71 20.76
C CYS A 492 2.27 8.37 21.56
N VAL A 493 1.09 8.87 21.16
CA VAL A 493 -0.19 8.52 21.83
C VAL A 493 -0.45 7.02 21.68
N TYR A 494 -0.28 6.47 20.48
CA TYR A 494 -0.44 5.03 20.27
C TYR A 494 0.45 4.20 21.20
N LEU A 495 1.70 4.61 21.41
CA LEU A 495 2.63 3.90 22.27
C LEU A 495 2.35 4.09 23.77
N ALA A 496 2.01 5.30 24.21
CA ALA A 496 1.93 5.64 25.62
C ALA A 496 0.52 5.63 26.22
N ALA A 497 -0.54 5.73 25.41
CA ALA A 497 -1.91 5.78 25.91
C ALA A 497 -2.27 4.64 26.88
N PRO A 498 -1.86 3.37 26.69
CA PRO A 498 -2.23 2.30 27.61
C PRO A 498 -1.71 2.50 29.03
N VAL A 499 -0.44 2.91 29.20
CA VAL A 499 0.13 3.15 30.54
C VAL A 499 -0.38 4.44 31.15
N VAL A 500 -0.59 5.48 30.33
CA VAL A 500 -1.16 6.75 30.81
C VAL A 500 -2.60 6.54 31.26
N TYR A 501 -3.39 5.75 30.53
CA TYR A 501 -4.78 5.44 30.88
C TYR A 501 -4.88 4.72 32.22
N LYS A 502 -4.05 3.68 32.43
CA LYS A 502 -4.01 2.96 33.71
C LYS A 502 -3.65 3.86 34.90
N CYS A 503 -2.81 4.88 34.69
CA CYS A 503 -2.44 5.82 35.75
C CYS A 503 -3.44 6.98 35.93
N SER A 504 -3.97 7.54 34.84
CA SER A 504 -4.85 8.70 34.81
C SER A 504 -5.70 8.69 33.54
N GLN A 505 -6.95 8.24 33.68
CA GLN A 505 -7.95 8.25 32.61
C GLN A 505 -8.15 9.66 32.03
N VAL A 506 -8.12 10.71 32.88
CA VAL A 506 -8.28 12.11 32.45
C VAL A 506 -7.15 12.56 31.53
N SER A 507 -5.90 12.22 31.87
CA SER A 507 -4.75 12.56 31.03
C SER A 507 -4.79 11.80 29.70
N ALA A 508 -5.10 10.51 29.74
CA ALA A 508 -5.24 9.69 28.53
C ALA A 508 -6.37 10.19 27.61
N ALA A 509 -7.53 10.53 28.17
CA ALA A 509 -8.66 11.06 27.40
C ALA A 509 -8.29 12.33 26.62
N LYS A 510 -7.52 13.25 27.23
CA LYS A 510 -7.02 14.45 26.54
C LYS A 510 -6.12 14.12 25.35
N LEU A 511 -5.24 13.13 25.50
CA LEU A 511 -4.34 12.69 24.43
C LEU A 511 -5.10 12.03 23.28
N ILE A 512 -6.05 11.16 23.61
CA ILE A 512 -6.83 10.37 22.65
C ILE A 512 -7.85 11.23 21.89
N GLU A 513 -8.48 12.20 22.55
CA GLU A 513 -9.47 13.11 21.93
C GLU A 513 -8.87 13.89 20.75
N GLN A 514 -7.60 14.29 20.85
CA GLN A 514 -6.91 14.96 19.75
C GLN A 514 -6.75 14.03 18.52
N VAL A 515 -6.58 12.72 18.73
CA VAL A 515 -6.55 11.73 17.66
C VAL A 515 -7.94 11.53 17.07
N LYS A 516 -8.98 11.37 17.90
CA LYS A 516 -10.38 11.17 17.47
C LYS A 516 -10.83 12.19 16.43
N ARG A 517 -10.50 13.46 16.66
CA ARG A 517 -10.87 14.58 15.76
C ARG A 517 -10.23 14.53 14.37
N ASN A 518 -9.12 13.81 14.23
CA ASN A 518 -8.31 13.82 13.01
C ASN A 518 -8.24 12.45 12.31
N ASP A 519 -8.28 11.36 13.06
CA ASP A 519 -8.11 9.98 12.57
C ASP A 519 -8.88 9.00 13.46
N VAL A 520 -10.15 8.76 13.10
CA VAL A 520 -11.07 7.87 13.83
C VAL A 520 -10.59 6.42 13.82
N PHE A 521 -9.98 5.98 12.72
CA PHE A 521 -9.44 4.62 12.61
C PHE A 521 -8.31 4.41 13.62
N MET A 522 -7.36 5.35 13.68
CA MET A 522 -6.29 5.26 14.67
C MET A 522 -6.79 5.46 16.09
N HIS A 523 -7.80 6.29 16.32
CA HIS A 523 -8.45 6.42 17.62
C HIS A 523 -8.91 5.04 18.16
N ASP A 524 -9.66 4.28 17.37
CA ASP A 524 -10.16 2.97 17.79
C ASP A 524 -9.02 1.97 18.03
N ARG A 525 -7.95 2.02 17.23
CA ARG A 525 -6.75 1.20 17.46
C ARG A 525 -6.04 1.55 18.77
N ILE A 526 -6.02 2.82 19.16
CA ILE A 526 -5.41 3.27 20.42
C ILE A 526 -6.25 2.75 21.60
N ILE A 527 -7.57 2.89 21.53
CA ILE A 527 -8.50 2.35 22.54
C ILE A 527 -8.34 0.83 22.64
N GLY A 528 -8.32 0.13 21.51
CA GLY A 528 -8.09 -1.31 21.46
C GLY A 528 -6.79 -1.75 22.12
N ARG A 529 -5.72 -0.96 21.96
CA ARG A 529 -4.44 -1.20 22.63
C ARG A 529 -4.50 -0.95 24.14
N CYS A 530 -5.29 0.01 24.61
CA CYS A 530 -5.58 0.18 26.04
C CYS A 530 -6.32 -1.04 26.61
N ILE A 531 -7.36 -1.50 25.90
CA ILE A 531 -8.13 -2.71 26.24
C ILE A 531 -7.20 -3.93 26.34
N GLU A 532 -6.38 -4.17 25.31
CA GLU A 532 -5.44 -5.29 25.29
C GLU A 532 -4.42 -5.23 26.44
N TYR A 533 -3.94 -4.03 26.79
CA TYR A 533 -3.00 -3.86 27.88
C TYR A 533 -3.61 -4.12 29.27
N LEU A 534 -4.87 -3.74 29.48
CA LEU A 534 -5.59 -4.05 30.71
C LEU A 534 -5.91 -5.55 30.80
N LEU A 535 -6.28 -6.17 29.68
CA LEU A 535 -6.58 -7.60 29.63
C LEU A 535 -5.34 -8.48 29.84
N ARG A 536 -4.19 -8.14 29.26
CA ARG A 536 -3.02 -9.03 29.25
C ARG A 536 -2.11 -8.79 30.44
N ASP A 537 -1.67 -9.85 31.11
CA ASP A 537 -0.65 -9.76 32.16
C ASP A 537 0.79 -9.81 31.58
N CYS A 538 1.11 -8.86 30.71
CA CYS A 538 2.44 -8.72 30.14
C CYS A 538 2.85 -7.25 29.99
N ILE A 539 4.16 -7.00 29.98
CA ILE A 539 4.69 -5.67 29.67
C ILE A 539 4.41 -5.30 28.21
N ILE A 540 4.34 -4.01 27.92
CA ILE A 540 4.03 -3.52 26.57
C ILE A 540 5.07 -3.97 25.56
N GLY A 541 4.62 -4.62 24.49
CA GLY A 541 5.49 -5.05 23.38
C GLY A 541 6.18 -6.39 23.60
N ASP A 542 5.89 -7.09 24.70
CA ASP A 542 6.29 -8.49 24.81
C ASP A 542 5.42 -9.40 23.93
N PRO A 543 6.03 -10.41 23.28
CA PRO A 543 5.30 -11.43 22.58
C PRO A 543 4.49 -12.19 23.62
N PHE A 544 3.17 -12.10 23.50
CA PHE A 544 2.22 -12.75 24.37
C PHE A 544 1.20 -13.47 23.51
N ASP A 545 1.32 -14.80 23.47
CA ASP A 545 0.32 -15.68 22.88
C ASP A 545 -0.41 -16.39 24.01
N PRO A 546 -1.64 -15.97 24.37
CA PRO A 546 -2.40 -16.67 25.39
C PRO A 546 -2.67 -18.09 24.89
N VAL A 547 -2.17 -19.08 25.63
CA VAL A 547 -2.55 -20.48 25.40
C VAL A 547 -4.06 -20.63 25.55
N LYS A 548 -4.65 -21.62 24.87
CA LYS A 548 -6.09 -21.89 24.97
C LYS A 548 -6.47 -22.08 26.44
N ASN A 549 -7.45 -21.31 26.91
CA ASN A 549 -7.90 -21.21 28.30
C ASN A 549 -6.93 -20.51 29.27
N HIS A 550 -6.09 -19.58 28.79
CA HIS A 550 -5.28 -18.73 29.67
C HIS A 550 -6.12 -18.07 30.77
N ASP A 551 -5.55 -18.03 31.96
CA ASP A 551 -6.16 -17.50 33.17
C ASP A 551 -5.86 -16.02 33.24
N TYR A 552 -6.89 -15.21 33.05
CA TYR A 552 -6.80 -13.77 33.21
C TYR A 552 -7.12 -13.41 34.66
N ASP A 553 -6.26 -12.62 35.29
CA ASP A 553 -6.53 -12.03 36.60
C ASP A 553 -7.16 -10.65 36.38
N ILE A 554 -8.50 -10.60 36.39
CA ILE A 554 -9.28 -9.39 36.11
C ILE A 554 -10.29 -9.19 37.23
N SER A 555 -10.26 -8.01 37.85
CA SER A 555 -11.22 -7.60 38.86
C SER A 555 -12.50 -7.03 38.24
N PHE A 556 -13.57 -6.89 39.05
CA PHE A 556 -14.79 -6.21 38.60
C PHE A 556 -14.52 -4.78 38.11
N VAL A 557 -13.63 -4.04 38.78
CA VAL A 557 -13.24 -2.67 38.41
C VAL A 557 -12.53 -2.64 37.05
N ASP A 558 -11.72 -3.65 36.76
CA ASP A 558 -11.08 -3.78 35.45
C ASP A 558 -12.12 -4.01 34.34
N VAL A 559 -13.17 -4.81 34.61
CA VAL A 559 -14.28 -5.01 33.66
C VAL A 559 -15.04 -3.70 33.41
N GLU A 560 -15.32 -2.91 34.45
CA GLU A 560 -15.94 -1.59 34.28
C GLU A 560 -15.09 -0.67 33.40
N CYS A 561 -13.77 -0.60 33.67
CA CYS A 561 -12.85 0.20 32.86
C CYS A 561 -12.78 -0.27 31.40
N LEU A 562 -12.85 -1.59 31.17
CA LEU A 562 -12.88 -2.17 29.82
C LEU A 562 -14.16 -1.78 29.07
N LEU A 563 -15.32 -1.82 29.74
CA LEU A 563 -16.58 -1.40 29.14
C LEU A 563 -16.59 0.11 28.84
N GLU A 564 -16.04 0.94 29.73
CA GLU A 564 -15.86 2.38 29.47
C GLU A 564 -14.99 2.64 28.24
N LEU A 565 -13.90 1.88 28.06
CA LEU A 565 -13.07 1.98 26.85
C LEU A 565 -13.83 1.54 25.60
N ILE A 566 -14.59 0.45 25.68
CA ILE A 566 -15.39 -0.04 24.54
C ILE A 566 -16.42 1.00 24.11
N ASP A 567 -17.06 1.68 25.06
CA ASP A 567 -18.03 2.76 24.77
C ASP A 567 -17.41 3.96 24.03
N LEU A 568 -16.09 4.10 24.05
CA LEU A 568 -15.38 5.14 23.29
C LEU A 568 -15.19 4.77 21.81
N LEU A 569 -15.24 3.48 21.46
CA LEU A 569 -15.01 3.00 20.08
C LEU A 569 -16.05 3.57 19.11
N CYS A 570 -15.59 3.94 17.93
CA CYS A 570 -16.43 4.55 16.90
C CYS A 570 -16.96 3.54 15.87
N GLU A 571 -16.21 2.46 15.61
CA GLU A 571 -16.63 1.40 14.69
C GLU A 571 -17.31 0.24 15.42
N ASP A 572 -18.54 -0.09 15.00
CA ASP A 572 -19.32 -1.21 15.55
C ASP A 572 -18.57 -2.55 15.50
N SER A 573 -17.79 -2.79 14.44
CA SER A 573 -16.99 -4.02 14.31
C SER A 573 -15.91 -4.12 15.38
N SER A 574 -15.26 -3.00 15.70
CA SER A 574 -14.25 -2.93 16.76
C SER A 574 -14.89 -3.11 18.12
N ALA A 575 -16.01 -2.42 18.37
CA ALA A 575 -16.78 -2.55 19.60
C ALA A 575 -17.25 -4.00 19.83
N PHE A 576 -17.83 -4.63 18.81
CA PHE A 576 -18.26 -6.02 18.87
C PHE A 576 -17.11 -6.99 19.15
N PHE A 577 -15.97 -6.82 18.48
CA PHE A 577 -14.79 -7.65 18.70
C PHE A 577 -14.32 -7.58 20.16
N TYR A 578 -14.14 -6.37 20.71
CA TYR A 578 -13.67 -6.23 22.09
C TYR A 578 -14.73 -6.64 23.13
N LEU A 579 -16.03 -6.41 22.88
CA LEU A 579 -17.10 -6.95 23.72
C LEU A 579 -17.07 -8.47 23.76
N TYR A 580 -16.87 -9.13 22.62
CA TYR A 580 -16.75 -10.57 22.53
C TYR A 580 -15.52 -11.08 23.32
N GLU A 581 -14.37 -10.41 23.19
CA GLU A 581 -13.17 -10.75 23.94
C GLU A 581 -13.39 -10.63 25.46
N VAL A 582 -13.97 -9.53 25.94
CA VAL A 582 -14.29 -9.33 27.37
C VAL A 582 -15.29 -10.39 27.84
N ALA A 583 -16.37 -10.64 27.10
CA ALA A 583 -17.36 -11.66 27.44
C ALA A 583 -16.73 -13.06 27.52
N ARG A 584 -15.80 -13.38 26.61
CA ARG A 584 -15.06 -14.66 26.64
C ARG A 584 -14.24 -14.79 27.91
N VAL A 585 -13.57 -13.73 28.34
CA VAL A 585 -12.78 -13.74 29.58
C VAL A 585 -13.67 -13.92 30.81
N VAL A 586 -14.77 -13.17 30.92
CA VAL A 586 -15.73 -13.28 32.03
C VAL A 586 -16.36 -14.68 32.09
N LEU A 587 -16.74 -15.27 30.96
CA LEU A 587 -17.27 -16.63 30.91
C LEU A 587 -16.27 -17.69 31.40
N ASN A 588 -14.97 -17.48 31.15
CA ASN A 588 -13.93 -18.38 31.62
C ASN A 588 -13.71 -18.28 33.13
N LEU A 589 -13.83 -17.08 33.72
CA LEU A 589 -13.79 -16.88 35.17
C LEU A 589 -14.98 -17.57 35.86
N ARG A 590 -16.19 -17.38 35.32
CA ARG A 590 -17.41 -18.01 35.87
C ARG A 590 -17.34 -19.54 35.86
N LYS A 591 -16.78 -20.15 34.80
CA LYS A 591 -16.58 -21.62 34.73
C LYS A 591 -15.69 -22.16 35.85
N LYS A 592 -14.89 -21.30 36.47
CA LYS A 592 -13.96 -21.65 37.55
C LYS A 592 -14.50 -21.30 38.95
N GLY A 593 -15.71 -20.74 39.05
CA GLY A 593 -16.32 -20.36 40.32
C GLY A 593 -15.74 -19.07 40.94
N LEU A 594 -15.08 -18.24 40.11
CA LEU A 594 -14.61 -16.90 40.45
C LEU A 594 -15.56 -15.84 39.88
#